data_AF-A0A9P6TAZ5-F1
#
_entry.id   AF-A0A9P6TAZ5-F1
#
_cell.length_a   1.000
_cell.length_b   1.000
_cell.length_c   1.000
_cell.angle_alpha   90.00
_cell.angle_beta   90.00
_cell.angle_gamma   90.00
#
_symmetry.space_group_name_H-M   'P 1'
#
loop_
_entity.id
_entity.type
_entity.pdbx_description
1 polymer ?
#
loop_
_entity_poly.entity_id
_entity_poly.type
_entity_poly.pdbx_seq_one_letter_code
_entity_poly.pdbx_strand_id
1 'polypeptide(L)'
;MISNSLKIISTIHPRKFQSQTLKGLLRNLNTSSAQVHNKPSSTGSLSIPTRLPISNKIQPIIKTNKPISKLEPKTTPSLIEFRPYFNRPPPQRIPPFHHEIKSVEDFLDSLKRPTLKELTNKFSSWDEFFNSNGKSMKSKSINVKERRYLLWAMELFRHGLDPKEFAVKLKKKKTIRG
;
A
#
# COMPACT_ATOMS: atom_id res chain seq x y z
N MET A 1 56.59 -20.37 -41.38
CA MET A 1 56.29 -18.95 -41.66
C MET A 1 55.19 -18.48 -40.73
N ILE A 2 55.54 -17.47 -39.91
CA ILE A 2 54.69 -16.43 -39.30
C ILE A 2 53.74 -16.87 -38.18
N SER A 3 54.24 -16.66 -36.95
CA SER A 3 53.48 -16.47 -35.71
C SER A 3 52.48 -15.32 -35.82
N ASN A 4 51.37 -15.36 -35.09
CA ASN A 4 50.75 -14.13 -34.58
C ASN A 4 50.15 -14.33 -33.18
N SER A 5 50.94 -13.81 -32.23
CA SER A 5 50.63 -13.52 -30.84
C SER A 5 49.86 -12.20 -30.75
N LEU A 6 48.72 -12.17 -30.05
CA LEU A 6 48.23 -10.95 -29.40
C LEU A 6 47.46 -11.33 -28.11
N LYS A 7 48.20 -11.34 -26.99
CA LYS A 7 47.65 -11.30 -25.63
C LYS A 7 47.23 -9.86 -25.33
N ILE A 8 45.94 -9.61 -25.15
CA ILE A 8 45.42 -8.34 -24.63
C ILE A 8 45.30 -8.49 -23.11
N ILE A 9 46.28 -7.97 -22.38
CA ILE A 9 46.26 -7.86 -20.92
C ILE A 9 45.62 -6.51 -20.60
N SER A 10 44.37 -6.51 -20.13
CA SER A 10 43.71 -5.31 -19.63
C SER A 10 44.17 -5.03 -18.20
N THR A 11 44.97 -3.97 -18.05
CA THR A 11 45.50 -3.44 -16.78
C THR A 11 44.37 -2.91 -15.88
N ILE A 12 44.07 -3.64 -14.81
CA ILE A 12 43.11 -3.25 -13.76
C ILE A 12 43.81 -2.26 -12.81
N HIS A 13 43.32 -1.03 -12.73
CA HIS A 13 43.77 -0.05 -11.75
C HIS A 13 42.96 -0.21 -10.45
N PRO A 14 43.60 -0.38 -9.26
CA PRO A 14 42.89 -0.43 -7.99
C PRO A 14 42.42 0.96 -7.59
N ARG A 15 41.10 1.15 -7.51
CA ARG A 15 40.46 2.35 -6.97
C ARG A 15 40.66 2.37 -5.45
N LYS A 16 41.59 3.22 -4.97
CA LYS A 16 41.82 3.47 -3.53
C LYS A 16 40.52 3.95 -2.88
N PHE A 17 39.93 3.10 -2.05
CA PHE A 17 38.82 3.44 -1.16
C PHE A 17 39.41 4.16 0.06
N GLN A 18 39.15 5.46 0.19
CA GLN A 18 39.47 6.18 1.43
C GLN A 18 38.47 5.75 2.51
N SER A 19 38.95 5.04 3.52
CA SER A 19 38.21 4.75 4.75
C SER A 19 38.15 6.03 5.59
N GLN A 20 36.99 6.68 5.64
CA GLN A 20 36.71 7.66 6.68
C GLN A 20 36.39 6.93 7.98
N THR A 21 37.30 7.04 8.94
CA THR A 21 37.11 6.61 10.33
C THR A 21 36.11 7.55 11.01
N LEU A 22 34.93 7.06 11.38
CA LEU A 22 34.07 7.71 12.36
C LEU A 22 34.47 7.23 13.76
N LYS A 23 35.37 7.98 14.39
CA LYS A 23 35.53 7.98 15.84
C LYS A 23 34.47 8.90 16.44
N GLY A 24 33.71 8.39 17.39
CA GLY A 24 32.88 9.19 18.30
C GLY A 24 31.39 8.91 18.16
N LEU A 25 30.80 8.20 19.14
CA LEU A 25 30.25 8.82 20.34
C LEU A 25 29.57 7.71 21.17
N LEU A 26 30.30 7.13 22.12
CA LEU A 26 29.71 6.34 23.21
C LEU A 26 29.17 7.32 24.25
N ARG A 27 27.85 7.51 24.35
CA ARG A 27 27.16 7.92 25.59
C ARG A 27 25.68 7.51 25.54
N ASN A 28 25.29 6.55 26.36
CA ASN A 28 24.40 6.78 27.51
C ASN A 28 23.96 5.45 28.11
N LEU A 29 24.56 5.15 29.27
CA LEU A 29 24.03 4.21 30.24
C LEU A 29 23.33 5.02 31.35
N ASN A 30 22.31 4.40 31.92
CA ASN A 30 21.70 4.65 33.23
C ASN A 30 20.68 5.78 33.34
N THR A 31 19.42 5.38 33.48
CA THR A 31 18.59 5.84 34.60
C THR A 31 17.75 4.69 35.14
N SER A 32 17.95 4.44 36.44
CA SER A 32 17.30 3.47 37.29
C SER A 32 15.79 3.66 37.41
N SER A 33 15.10 2.52 37.48
CA SER A 33 14.17 2.14 38.55
C SER A 33 13.58 3.26 39.41
N ALA A 34 12.28 3.47 39.27
CA ALA A 34 11.41 3.85 40.38
C ALA A 34 10.04 3.20 40.19
N GLN A 35 9.75 2.21 41.04
CA GLN A 35 8.40 1.74 41.30
C GLN A 35 7.67 2.71 42.25
N VAL A 36 6.36 2.48 42.36
CA VAL A 36 5.45 2.78 43.49
C VAL A 36 4.74 4.14 43.44
N HIS A 37 3.46 4.15 43.07
CA HIS A 37 2.34 4.21 44.03
C HIS A 37 0.98 4.30 43.30
N ASN A 38 0.09 3.37 43.67
CA ASN A 38 -1.33 3.39 43.37
C ASN A 38 -2.05 4.51 44.15
N LYS A 39 -3.00 5.19 43.51
CA LYS A 39 -4.30 5.55 44.14
C LYS A 39 -5.35 5.99 43.09
N PRO A 40 -6.60 5.50 43.17
CA PRO A 40 -7.71 5.90 42.31
C PRO A 40 -8.69 6.88 43.00
N SER A 41 -9.13 7.90 42.27
CA SER A 41 -10.32 8.75 42.49
C SER A 41 -10.14 9.98 41.59
N SER A 42 -11.05 10.43 40.74
CA SER A 42 -12.45 10.70 41.03
C SER A 42 -13.28 10.79 39.74
N THR A 43 -14.56 10.53 39.95
CA THR A 43 -15.72 10.70 39.07
C THR A 43 -15.77 12.04 38.34
N GLY A 44 -15.67 12.00 37.00
CA GLY A 44 -16.08 13.10 36.11
C GLY A 44 -17.37 12.71 35.39
N SER A 45 -18.49 13.29 35.80
CA SER A 45 -19.81 13.10 35.21
C SER A 45 -19.88 13.72 33.82
N LEU A 46 -20.18 12.88 32.83
CA LEU A 46 -20.59 13.29 31.48
C LEU A 46 -22.01 13.86 31.53
N SER A 47 -22.15 15.17 31.43
CA SER A 47 -23.43 15.81 31.12
C SER A 47 -23.71 15.67 29.62
N ILE A 48 -24.56 14.68 29.30
CA ILE A 48 -25.15 14.51 27.97
C ILE A 48 -26.31 15.51 27.87
N PRO A 49 -26.31 16.48 26.94
CA PRO A 49 -27.51 17.27 26.66
C PRO A 49 -28.51 16.43 25.87
N THR A 50 -29.64 16.14 26.52
CA THR A 50 -30.83 15.49 25.96
C THR A 50 -31.34 16.25 24.74
N ARG A 51 -31.17 15.67 23.55
CA ARG A 51 -31.77 16.20 22.31
C ARG A 51 -33.21 15.71 22.20
N LEU A 52 -34.13 16.66 22.07
CA LEU A 52 -35.57 16.49 21.99
C LEU A 52 -36.01 15.49 20.90
N PRO A 53 -37.10 14.73 21.11
CA PRO A 53 -37.66 13.84 20.09
C PRO A 53 -38.38 14.67 19.01
N ILE A 54 -37.88 14.58 17.77
CA ILE A 54 -38.58 15.10 16.60
C ILE A 54 -39.74 14.16 16.30
N SER A 55 -40.94 14.64 16.58
CA SER A 55 -42.22 14.02 16.25
C SER A 55 -42.43 14.02 14.73
N ASN A 56 -42.22 12.86 14.09
CA ASN A 56 -42.59 12.67 12.69
C ASN A 56 -44.05 12.24 12.62
N LYS A 57 -44.91 13.22 12.34
CA LYS A 57 -46.33 13.05 12.04
C LYS A 57 -46.48 12.27 10.73
N ILE A 58 -46.77 10.97 10.84
CA ILE A 58 -47.20 10.13 9.72
C ILE A 58 -48.58 10.61 9.27
N GLN A 59 -48.72 10.93 7.99
CA GLN A 59 -50.02 11.06 7.32
C GLN A 59 -50.14 9.92 6.29
N PRO A 60 -51.20 9.11 6.30
CA PRO A 60 -51.49 8.17 5.24
C PRO A 60 -52.38 8.84 4.18
N ILE A 61 -51.96 8.86 2.92
CA ILE A 61 -52.87 9.11 1.80
C ILE A 61 -52.63 8.02 0.76
N ILE A 62 -53.62 7.15 0.61
CA ILE A 62 -53.63 6.06 -0.35
C ILE A 62 -54.60 6.40 -1.48
N LYS A 63 -54.19 6.02 -2.70
CA LYS A 63 -54.95 5.65 -3.91
C LYS A 63 -55.52 6.76 -4.79
N THR A 64 -54.96 6.86 -5.99
CA THR A 64 -55.76 6.71 -7.21
C THR A 64 -55.08 5.72 -8.16
N ASN A 65 -55.84 4.74 -8.61
CA ASN A 65 -55.42 3.76 -9.62
C ASN A 65 -55.63 4.36 -11.01
N LYS A 66 -54.61 4.35 -11.87
CA LYS A 66 -54.79 4.50 -13.31
C LYS A 66 -53.81 3.57 -14.04
N PRO A 67 -54.30 2.59 -14.83
CA PRO A 67 -53.43 1.74 -15.63
C PRO A 67 -53.21 2.43 -16.98
N ILE A 68 -51.98 2.83 -17.28
CA ILE A 68 -51.61 3.22 -18.65
C ILE A 68 -50.31 2.51 -19.02
N SER A 69 -50.47 1.70 -20.05
CA SER A 69 -49.53 0.87 -20.77
C SER A 69 -48.28 1.58 -21.28
N LYS A 70 -47.19 0.79 -21.35
CA LYS A 70 -46.08 0.83 -22.31
C LYS A 70 -45.30 2.14 -22.45
N LEU A 71 -44.04 2.07 -22.01
CA LEU A 71 -42.81 2.37 -22.74
C LEU A 71 -41.68 2.28 -21.69
N GLU A 72 -40.85 1.24 -21.72
CA GLU A 72 -39.66 1.14 -20.85
C GLU A 72 -38.65 2.21 -21.27
N PRO A 73 -38.43 3.29 -20.50
CA PRO A 73 -37.36 4.22 -20.78
C PRO A 73 -36.05 3.52 -20.42
N LYS A 74 -35.14 3.45 -21.38
CA LYS A 74 -33.76 3.01 -21.16
C LYS A 74 -33.22 3.74 -19.94
N THR A 75 -33.11 3.04 -18.82
CA THR A 75 -32.63 3.60 -17.56
C THR A 75 -31.16 3.94 -17.78
N THR A 76 -30.90 5.21 -18.07
CA THR A 76 -29.58 5.79 -17.93
C THR A 76 -29.13 5.49 -16.50
N PRO A 77 -28.00 4.80 -16.26
CA PRO A 77 -27.50 4.62 -14.92
C PRO A 77 -27.26 6.03 -14.37
N SER A 78 -28.12 6.42 -13.44
CA SER A 78 -28.11 7.72 -12.80
C SER A 78 -26.71 8.02 -12.27
N LEU A 79 -26.23 9.20 -12.64
CA LEU A 79 -25.19 10.02 -12.03
C LEU A 79 -24.50 9.34 -10.83
N ILE A 80 -23.22 8.97 -11.02
CA ILE A 80 -22.32 8.36 -10.03
C ILE A 80 -22.67 8.87 -8.61
N GLU A 81 -23.38 8.06 -7.84
CA GLU A 81 -23.69 8.38 -6.45
C GLU A 81 -22.37 8.29 -5.68
N PHE A 82 -21.77 9.44 -5.39
CA PHE A 82 -20.60 9.52 -4.53
C PHE A 82 -21.02 9.07 -3.13
N ARG A 83 -20.93 7.77 -2.88
CA ARG A 83 -21.03 7.21 -1.54
C ARG A 83 -19.74 7.58 -0.82
N PRO A 84 -19.78 8.52 0.13
CA PRO A 84 -18.59 8.83 0.88
C PRO A 84 -18.09 7.56 1.59
N TYR A 85 -16.78 7.39 1.64
CA TYR A 85 -16.13 6.29 2.38
C TYR A 85 -16.27 6.48 3.90
N PHE A 86 -17.48 6.66 4.41
CA PHE A 86 -17.73 6.69 5.84
C PHE A 86 -17.93 5.26 6.34
N ASN A 87 -17.20 4.92 7.40
CA ASN A 87 -17.40 3.74 8.26
C ASN A 87 -16.97 2.36 7.72
N ARG A 88 -16.09 2.29 6.72
CA ARG A 88 -15.39 1.00 6.46
C ARG A 88 -14.32 0.83 7.53
N PRO A 89 -14.26 -0.32 8.24
CA PRO A 89 -13.13 -0.59 9.11
C PRO A 89 -11.84 -0.58 8.27
N PRO A 90 -10.73 -0.08 8.83
CA PRO A 90 -9.46 -0.13 8.12
C PRO A 90 -9.12 -1.58 7.75
N PRO A 91 -8.60 -1.84 6.55
CA PRO A 91 -8.24 -3.19 6.17
C PRO A 91 -7.12 -3.71 7.09
N GLN A 92 -7.04 -5.03 7.22
CA GLN A 92 -5.98 -5.65 8.01
C GLN A 92 -4.61 -5.30 7.43
N ARG A 93 -3.64 -5.05 8.31
CA ARG A 93 -2.30 -4.65 7.91
C ARG A 93 -1.62 -5.73 7.06
N ILE A 94 -1.80 -6.98 7.45
CA ILE A 94 -1.33 -8.16 6.73
C ILE A 94 -2.57 -8.81 6.12
N PRO A 95 -2.71 -8.82 4.80
CA PRO A 95 -3.86 -9.42 4.15
C PRO A 95 -3.76 -10.95 4.20
N PRO A 96 -4.88 -11.67 4.35
CA PRO A 96 -4.92 -13.10 4.14
C PRO A 96 -4.57 -13.43 2.68
N PHE A 97 -4.06 -14.64 2.44
CA PHE A 97 -3.81 -15.09 1.08
C PHE A 97 -5.12 -15.21 0.31
N HIS A 98 -5.18 -14.57 -0.85
CA HIS A 98 -6.33 -14.59 -1.75
C HIS A 98 -5.87 -14.49 -3.21
N HIS A 99 -6.78 -14.72 -4.16
CA HIS A 99 -6.51 -14.69 -5.62
C HIS A 99 -5.35 -15.60 -6.06
N GLU A 100 -5.22 -16.78 -5.44
CA GLU A 100 -4.15 -17.77 -5.73
C GLU A 100 -2.72 -17.29 -5.43
N ILE A 101 -2.56 -16.12 -4.81
CA ILE A 101 -1.26 -15.54 -4.45
C ILE A 101 -0.88 -16.02 -3.05
N LYS A 102 0.12 -16.90 -2.96
CA LYS A 102 0.59 -17.49 -1.69
C LYS A 102 1.96 -16.95 -1.28
N SER A 103 2.75 -16.48 -2.25
CA SER A 103 4.10 -15.95 -2.04
C SER A 103 4.22 -14.48 -2.46
N VAL A 104 5.23 -13.81 -1.91
CA VAL A 104 5.65 -12.46 -2.35
C VAL A 104 6.02 -12.49 -3.84
N GLU A 105 6.63 -13.58 -4.29
CA GLU A 105 6.99 -13.83 -5.69
C GLU A 105 5.77 -13.77 -6.61
N ASP A 106 4.73 -14.53 -6.28
CA ASP A 106 3.47 -14.59 -7.04
C ASP A 106 2.80 -13.21 -7.13
N PHE A 107 2.85 -12.46 -6.02
CA PHE A 107 2.30 -11.11 -5.95
C PHE A 107 3.05 -10.17 -6.90
N LEU A 108 4.39 -10.18 -6.86
CA LEU A 108 5.22 -9.31 -7.69
C LEU A 108 5.12 -9.66 -9.18
N ASP A 109 5.02 -10.95 -9.51
CA ASP A 109 4.83 -11.43 -10.88
C ASP A 109 3.47 -11.00 -11.46
N SER A 110 2.41 -11.06 -10.63
CA SER A 110 1.05 -10.65 -11.01
C SER A 110 0.94 -9.16 -11.40
N LEU A 111 1.85 -8.31 -10.92
CA LEU A 111 1.90 -6.88 -11.26
C LEU A 111 2.45 -6.59 -12.67
N LYS A 112 2.91 -7.62 -13.41
CA LYS A 112 3.34 -7.55 -14.82
C LYS A 112 4.42 -6.48 -15.08
N ARG A 113 5.34 -6.28 -14.13
CA ARG A 113 6.48 -5.36 -14.24
C ARG A 113 7.80 -6.09 -13.97
N PRO A 114 8.75 -6.10 -14.92
CA PRO A 114 9.99 -6.86 -14.77
C PRO A 114 10.84 -6.31 -13.62
N THR A 115 10.88 -4.99 -13.42
CA THR A 115 11.69 -4.37 -12.36
C THR A 115 11.22 -4.73 -10.95
N LEU A 116 9.95 -5.13 -10.78
CA LEU A 116 9.44 -5.57 -9.48
C LEU A 116 9.81 -7.02 -9.19
N LYS A 117 9.90 -7.87 -10.22
CA LYS A 117 10.28 -9.29 -10.07
C LYS A 117 11.68 -9.46 -9.48
N GLU A 118 12.59 -8.55 -9.81
CA GLU A 118 13.96 -8.50 -9.27
C GLU A 118 14.00 -8.18 -7.76
N LEU A 119 12.93 -7.60 -7.20
CA LEU A 119 12.88 -7.19 -5.79
C LEU A 119 12.53 -8.35 -4.84
N THR A 120 12.18 -9.52 -5.37
CA THR A 120 11.89 -10.74 -4.60
C THR A 120 12.97 -11.01 -3.55
N ASN A 121 14.25 -10.95 -3.94
CA ASN A 121 15.38 -11.26 -3.06
C ASN A 121 15.55 -10.28 -1.88
N LYS A 122 14.80 -9.17 -1.86
CA LYS A 122 14.88 -8.16 -0.79
C LYS A 122 13.89 -8.42 0.35
N PHE A 123 12.96 -9.35 0.21
CA PHE A 123 11.94 -9.65 1.21
C PHE A 123 11.97 -11.14 1.53
N SER A 124 12.08 -11.47 2.82
CA SER A 124 12.26 -12.86 3.26
C SER A 124 10.92 -13.55 3.46
N SER A 125 9.93 -12.81 3.96
CA SER A 125 8.62 -13.34 4.35
C SER A 125 7.48 -12.44 3.89
N TRP A 126 6.29 -13.03 3.73
CA TRP A 126 5.05 -12.32 3.42
C TRP A 126 4.73 -11.21 4.45
N ASP A 127 4.87 -11.54 5.73
CA ASP A 127 4.62 -10.58 6.82
C ASP A 127 5.62 -9.42 6.81
N GLU A 128 6.88 -9.68 6.47
CA GLU A 128 7.92 -8.65 6.34
C GLU A 128 7.59 -7.71 5.18
N PHE A 129 7.13 -8.28 4.05
CA PHE A 129 6.72 -7.52 2.88
C PHE A 129 5.53 -6.60 3.20
N PHE A 130 4.44 -7.11 3.78
CA PHE A 130 3.26 -6.31 4.11
C PHE A 130 3.41 -5.37 5.31
N ASN A 131 4.36 -5.62 6.21
CA ASN A 131 4.70 -4.69 7.28
C ASN A 131 5.64 -3.57 6.83
N SER A 132 6.28 -3.70 5.67
CA SER A 132 7.26 -2.74 5.19
C SER A 132 6.62 -1.39 4.85
N ASN A 133 7.39 -0.32 5.12
CA ASN A 133 7.01 1.06 4.89
C ASN A 133 7.95 1.69 3.87
N GLY A 134 7.60 2.87 3.34
CA GLY A 134 8.46 3.58 2.37
C GLY A 134 9.88 3.86 2.89
N LYS A 135 10.06 4.02 4.20
CA LYS A 135 11.37 4.19 4.85
C LYS A 135 12.18 2.88 4.85
N SER A 136 11.59 1.75 5.23
CA SER A 136 12.30 0.46 5.24
C SER A 136 12.63 -0.01 3.83
N MET A 137 11.73 0.20 2.87
CA MET A 137 12.00 -0.06 1.45
C MET A 137 13.12 0.85 0.88
N LYS A 138 13.25 2.10 1.39
CA LYS A 138 14.36 2.98 1.02
C LYS A 138 15.70 2.42 1.53
N SER A 139 15.73 1.89 2.75
CA SER A 139 16.93 1.23 3.31
C SER A 139 17.33 -0.02 2.51
N LYS A 140 16.38 -0.71 1.88
CA LYS A 140 16.63 -1.83 0.96
C LYS A 140 17.04 -1.40 -0.47
N SER A 141 17.32 -0.12 -0.68
CA SER A 141 17.72 0.49 -1.96
C SER A 141 16.72 0.28 -3.11
N ILE A 142 15.41 0.21 -2.82
CA ILE A 142 14.36 0.14 -3.85
C ILE A 142 14.14 1.53 -4.44
N ASN A 143 13.92 1.65 -5.75
CA ASN A 143 13.76 2.95 -6.41
C ASN A 143 12.48 3.67 -5.94
N VAL A 144 12.47 5.00 -5.92
CA VAL A 144 11.34 5.82 -5.44
C VAL A 144 10.04 5.49 -6.18
N LYS A 145 10.10 5.30 -7.50
CA LYS A 145 8.93 4.96 -8.33
C LYS A 145 8.34 3.61 -7.95
N GLU A 146 9.20 2.62 -7.72
CA GLU A 146 8.81 1.26 -7.34
C GLU A 146 8.22 1.23 -5.94
N ARG A 147 8.83 1.93 -4.97
CA ARG A 147 8.29 2.02 -3.61
C ARG A 147 6.87 2.59 -3.60
N ARG A 148 6.63 3.69 -4.33
CA ARG A 148 5.30 4.31 -4.42
C ARG A 148 4.29 3.34 -5.05
N TYR A 149 4.68 2.66 -6.11
CA TYR A 149 3.81 1.71 -6.79
C TYR A 149 3.50 0.47 -5.94
N LEU A 150 4.51 -0.08 -5.26
CA LEU A 150 4.34 -1.22 -4.35
C LEU A 150 3.40 -0.88 -3.20
N LEU A 151 3.62 0.24 -2.51
CA LEU A 151 2.74 0.64 -1.40
C LEU A 151 1.29 0.83 -1.84
N TRP A 152 1.08 1.41 -3.01
CA TRP A 152 -0.26 1.52 -3.60
C TRP A 152 -0.86 0.15 -3.95
N ALA A 153 -0.10 -0.72 -4.61
CA ALA A 153 -0.55 -2.06 -4.99
C ALA A 153 -0.87 -2.93 -3.76
N MET A 154 -0.05 -2.86 -2.72
CA MET A 154 -0.27 -3.54 -1.44
C MET A 154 -1.56 -3.07 -0.79
N GLU A 155 -1.87 -1.77 -0.85
CA GLU A 155 -3.11 -1.23 -0.29
C GLU A 155 -4.35 -1.71 -1.04
N LEU A 156 -4.30 -1.75 -2.38
CA LEU A 156 -5.39 -2.33 -3.17
C LEU A 156 -5.59 -3.82 -2.88
N PHE A 157 -4.50 -4.57 -2.71
CA PHE A 157 -4.57 -5.97 -2.34
C PHE A 157 -5.13 -6.18 -0.93
N ARG A 158 -4.84 -5.30 0.03
CA ARG A 158 -5.47 -5.28 1.36
C ARG A 158 -6.98 -5.05 1.29
N HIS A 159 -7.45 -4.33 0.28
CA HIS A 159 -8.87 -4.17 -0.01
C HIS A 159 -9.51 -5.36 -0.74
N GLY A 160 -8.75 -6.43 -1.02
CA GLY A 160 -9.23 -7.64 -1.66
C GLY A 160 -9.31 -7.55 -3.19
N LEU A 161 -8.69 -6.54 -3.81
CA LEU A 161 -8.63 -6.43 -5.27
C LEU A 161 -7.56 -7.36 -5.85
N ASP A 162 -7.84 -7.93 -7.03
CA ASP A 162 -6.89 -8.79 -7.74
C ASP A 162 -5.76 -7.94 -8.38
N PRO A 163 -4.47 -8.21 -8.07
CA PRO A 163 -3.34 -7.54 -8.70
C PRO A 163 -3.34 -7.60 -10.22
N LYS A 164 -3.86 -8.68 -10.82
CA LYS A 164 -3.92 -8.82 -12.29
C LYS A 164 -4.86 -7.81 -12.94
N GLU A 165 -5.88 -7.35 -12.20
CA GLU A 165 -6.88 -6.38 -12.67
C GLU A 165 -6.38 -4.94 -12.56
N PHE A 166 -5.80 -4.55 -11.42
CA PHE A 166 -5.37 -3.17 -11.22
C PHE A 166 -3.93 -2.89 -11.69
N ALA A 167 -3.16 -3.91 -12.09
CA ALA A 167 -1.79 -3.73 -12.56
C ALA A 167 -1.70 -2.75 -13.75
N VAL A 168 -0.95 -1.65 -13.55
CA VAL A 168 -0.74 -0.65 -14.58
C VAL A 168 0.27 -1.17 -15.60
N LYS A 169 -0.21 -1.47 -16.81
CA LYS A 169 0.61 -1.91 -17.95
C LYS A 169 1.74 -0.92 -18.25
N LEU A 170 2.90 -1.46 -18.63
CA LEU A 170 4.02 -0.63 -19.07
C LEU A 170 3.69 0.07 -20.38
N LYS A 171 3.90 1.39 -20.41
CA LYS A 171 3.77 2.16 -21.64
C LYS A 171 4.88 1.73 -22.61
N LYS A 172 4.49 1.35 -23.84
CA LYS A 172 5.45 1.06 -24.91
C LYS A 172 6.37 2.25 -25.14
N LYS A 173 7.65 1.99 -25.42
CA LYS A 173 8.61 3.03 -25.81
C LYS A 173 8.06 3.81 -27.00
N LYS A 174 8.13 5.14 -26.92
CA LYS A 174 7.72 6.00 -28.04
C LYS A 174 8.63 5.74 -29.25
N THR A 175 8.05 5.61 -30.43
CA THR A 175 8.81 5.65 -31.68
C THR A 175 9.35 7.08 -31.86
N ILE A 176 10.65 7.21 -32.07
CA ILE A 176 11.28 8.48 -32.40
C ILE A 176 10.85 8.81 -33.83
N ARG A 177 10.15 9.92 -34.02
CA ARG A 177 9.95 10.49 -35.36
C ARG A 177 11.12 11.45 -35.56
N GLY A 178 11.92 11.19 -36.60
CA GLY A 178 13.06 12.03 -36.97
C GLY A 178 12.66 13.49 -37.13
#